data_AF-A0A8S3F6L9-F1
#
_entry.id   AF-A0A8S3F6L9-F1
#
_cell.length_a   1.000
_cell.length_b   1.000
_cell.length_c   1.000
_cell.angle_alpha   90.00
_cell.angle_beta   90.00
_cell.angle_gamma   90.00
#
_symmetry.space_group_name_H-M   'P 1'
#
loop_
_entity.id
_entity.type
_entity.pdbx_description
1 polymer ?
#
loop_
_entity_poly.entity_id
_entity_poly.type
_entity_poly.pdbx_seq_one_letter_code
_entity_poly.pdbx_strand_id
1 'polypeptide(L)'
;DNYLHQIKPFPGVRQLFELIKQRNILIALASSAQTDELELYKHIANVADLIDCQTSSNSKDVKRSKPYPDIFLAALKLLKYPSTDRAVVVGDTPWDAQAALAAKLPIIGVLCGGFDRELLRKSGCAWIYRDIIELTEDYDQVTKDILKIE
;
A
#
# COMPACT_ATOMS: atom_id res chain seq x y z
N ASP A 1 9.50 -8.59 24.55
CA ASP A 1 8.03 -8.60 24.40
C ASP A 1 7.63 -8.90 22.96
N ASN A 2 7.35 -10.17 22.65
CA ASN A 2 7.13 -10.61 21.29
C ASN A 2 5.62 -10.61 20.94
N TYR A 3 5.06 -9.42 20.71
CA TYR A 3 3.67 -9.25 20.27
C TYR A 3 3.39 -9.86 18.90
N LEU A 4 4.45 -10.17 18.13
CA LEU A 4 4.39 -10.72 16.78
C LEU A 4 3.54 -12.00 16.68
N HIS A 5 3.49 -12.82 17.73
CA HIS A 5 2.67 -14.05 17.76
C HIS A 5 1.17 -13.79 17.89
N GLN A 6 0.75 -12.58 18.26
CA GLN A 6 -0.66 -12.21 18.42
C GLN A 6 -1.21 -11.48 17.19
N ILE A 7 -0.34 -11.13 16.24
CA ILE A 7 -0.72 -10.42 15.02
C ILE A 7 -1.48 -11.37 14.11
N LYS A 8 -2.59 -10.86 13.57
CA LYS A 8 -3.38 -11.53 12.54
C LYS A 8 -3.49 -10.60 11.35
N PRO A 9 -3.55 -11.14 10.12
CA PRO A 9 -3.83 -10.30 8.97
C PRO A 9 -5.24 -9.74 9.05
N PHE A 10 -5.43 -8.56 8.48
CA PHE A 10 -6.78 -8.07 8.24
C PHE A 10 -7.54 -9.04 7.31
N PRO A 11 -8.84 -9.27 7.55
CA PRO A 11 -9.66 -10.05 6.64
C PRO A 11 -9.58 -9.50 5.20
N GLY A 12 -9.46 -10.38 4.20
CA GLY A 12 -9.46 -9.99 2.78
C GLY A 12 -8.09 -9.70 2.15
N VAL A 13 -7.00 -9.63 2.93
CA VAL A 13 -5.66 -9.25 2.41
C VAL A 13 -5.18 -10.17 1.30
N ARG A 14 -5.19 -11.50 1.51
CA ARG A 14 -4.81 -12.46 0.46
C ARG A 14 -5.67 -12.30 -0.79
N GLN A 15 -6.98 -12.21 -0.60
CA GLN A 15 -7.97 -12.14 -1.67
C GLN A 15 -7.74 -10.90 -2.55
N LEU A 16 -7.46 -9.75 -1.95
CA LEU A 16 -7.11 -8.53 -2.68
C LEU A 16 -5.83 -8.73 -3.52
N PHE A 17 -4.79 -9.33 -2.95
CA PHE A 17 -3.54 -9.55 -3.68
C PHE A 17 -3.75 -10.53 -4.85
N GLU A 18 -4.50 -11.61 -4.64
CA GLU A 18 -4.84 -12.55 -5.71
C GLU A 18 -5.63 -11.87 -6.83
N LEU A 19 -6.61 -11.04 -6.49
CA LEU A 19 -7.38 -10.25 -7.46
C LEU A 19 -6.47 -9.32 -8.27
N ILE A 20 -5.56 -8.59 -7.62
CA ILE A 20 -4.58 -7.72 -8.30
C ILE A 20 -3.71 -8.52 -9.28
N LYS A 21 -3.22 -9.70 -8.87
CA LYS A 21 -2.40 -10.57 -9.75
C LYS A 21 -3.21 -11.14 -10.91
N GLN A 22 -4.48 -11.51 -10.71
CA GLN A 22 -5.37 -11.93 -11.80
C GLN A 22 -5.58 -10.84 -12.86
N ARG A 23 -5.43 -9.56 -12.48
CA ARG A 23 -5.47 -8.41 -13.40
C ARG A 23 -4.10 -8.06 -14.02
N ASN A 24 -3.07 -8.88 -13.79
CA ASN A 24 -1.69 -8.68 -14.26
C ASN A 24 -1.06 -7.37 -13.77
N ILE A 25 -1.42 -6.91 -12.57
CA ILE A 25 -0.86 -5.73 -11.93
C ILE A 25 0.27 -6.15 -10.98
N LEU A 26 1.34 -5.36 -10.94
CA LEU A 26 2.47 -5.58 -10.05
C LEU A 26 2.18 -5.07 -8.63
N ILE A 27 2.66 -5.79 -7.63
CA ILE A 27 2.50 -5.46 -6.21
C ILE A 27 3.87 -5.13 -5.62
N ALA A 28 4.00 -3.92 -5.07
CA ALA A 28 5.14 -3.54 -4.24
C ALA A 28 4.73 -3.30 -2.79
N LEU A 29 5.46 -3.89 -1.84
CA LEU A 29 5.34 -3.51 -0.43
C LEU A 29 6.30 -2.36 -0.10
N ALA A 30 5.76 -1.26 0.43
CA ALA A 30 6.50 -0.06 0.82
C ALA A 30 6.28 0.26 2.31
N SER A 31 7.09 -0.33 3.19
CA SER A 31 6.88 -0.30 4.64
C SER A 31 7.95 0.51 5.40
N SER A 32 7.58 1.11 6.52
CA SER A 32 8.55 1.68 7.48
C SER A 32 9.04 0.65 8.51
N ALA A 33 8.57 -0.59 8.42
CA ALA A 33 9.00 -1.70 9.28
C ALA A 33 10.44 -2.14 8.95
N GLN A 34 11.07 -2.80 9.92
CA GLN A 34 12.37 -3.44 9.71
C GLN A 34 12.22 -4.63 8.74
N THR A 35 13.28 -4.98 8.02
CA THR A 35 13.24 -6.05 7.00
C THR A 35 12.78 -7.39 7.59
N ASP A 36 13.26 -7.76 8.77
CA ASP A 36 12.91 -9.03 9.41
C ASP A 36 11.44 -9.09 9.85
N GLU A 37 10.88 -7.96 10.28
CA GLU A 37 9.46 -7.84 10.61
C GLU A 37 8.59 -7.94 9.35
N LEU A 38 9.04 -7.31 8.25
CA LEU A 38 8.34 -7.36 6.97
C LEU A 38 8.26 -8.79 6.43
N GLU A 39 9.35 -9.56 6.54
CA GLU A 39 9.34 -10.98 6.17
C GLU A 39 8.27 -11.74 6.97
N LEU A 40 8.22 -11.55 8.28
CA LEU A 40 7.21 -12.21 9.12
C LEU A 40 5.78 -11.77 8.75
N TYR A 41 5.53 -10.49 8.52
CA TYR A 41 4.20 -9.99 8.15
C TYR A 41 3.69 -10.59 6.85
N LYS A 42 4.55 -10.77 5.85
CA LYS A 42 4.19 -11.45 4.60
C LYS A 42 3.78 -12.90 4.82
N HIS A 43 4.45 -13.61 5.73
CA HIS A 43 4.10 -14.99 6.07
C HIS A 43 2.78 -15.05 6.85
N ILE A 44 2.59 -14.17 7.85
CA ILE A 44 1.34 -14.08 8.63
C ILE A 44 0.15 -13.75 7.72
N ALA A 45 0.32 -12.82 6.77
CA ALA A 45 -0.70 -12.46 5.81
C ALA A 45 -0.84 -13.45 4.65
N ASN A 46 0.04 -14.45 4.58
CA ASN A 46 0.11 -15.42 3.49
C ASN A 46 0.15 -14.71 2.12
N VAL A 47 1.06 -13.77 1.87
CA VAL A 47 1.15 -13.03 0.59
C VAL A 47 2.55 -13.01 -0.03
N ALA A 48 3.50 -13.74 0.55
CA ALA A 48 4.90 -13.71 0.14
C ALA A 48 5.12 -14.04 -1.35
N ASP A 49 4.32 -14.96 -1.90
CA ASP A 49 4.32 -15.40 -3.30
C ASP A 49 3.62 -14.45 -4.28
N LEU A 50 2.93 -13.41 -3.77
CA LEU A 50 2.17 -12.47 -4.60
C LEU A 50 2.86 -11.12 -4.76
N ILE A 51 4.00 -10.90 -4.11
CA ILE A 51 4.71 -9.61 -4.08
C ILE A 51 5.84 -9.61 -5.10
N ASP A 52 5.85 -8.61 -5.98
CA ASP A 52 6.86 -8.48 -7.05
C ASP A 52 8.14 -7.79 -6.55
N CYS A 53 8.01 -6.83 -5.63
CA CYS A 53 9.17 -6.27 -4.93
C CYS A 53 8.79 -5.70 -3.55
N GLN A 54 9.81 -5.42 -2.73
CA GLN A 54 9.62 -4.74 -1.47
C GLN A 54 10.70 -3.69 -1.21
N THR A 55 10.35 -2.66 -0.47
CA THR A 55 11.28 -1.66 0.04
C THR A 55 10.90 -1.27 1.47
N SER A 56 11.91 -0.93 2.26
CA SER A 56 11.74 -0.47 3.64
C SER A 56 12.42 0.87 3.89
N SER A 57 12.11 1.53 5.00
CA SER A 57 12.75 2.79 5.41
C SER A 57 14.27 2.69 5.57
N ASN A 58 14.82 1.48 5.74
CA ASN A 58 16.26 1.26 5.86
C ASN A 58 16.93 0.96 4.51
N SER A 59 16.17 0.91 3.42
CA SER A 59 16.74 0.73 2.08
C SER A 59 17.63 1.93 1.73
N LYS A 60 18.76 1.68 1.05
CA LYS A 60 19.68 2.74 0.61
C LYS A 60 19.02 3.75 -0.34
N ASP A 61 17.98 3.33 -1.06
CA ASP A 61 17.21 4.18 -1.96
C ASP A 61 16.17 5.06 -1.21
N VAL A 62 15.96 4.83 0.10
CA VAL A 62 15.04 5.60 0.94
C VAL A 62 15.83 6.47 1.91
N LYS A 63 16.04 7.73 1.53
CA LYS A 63 16.81 8.68 2.37
C LYS A 63 15.97 9.32 3.45
N ARG A 64 14.66 9.46 3.20
CA ARG A 64 13.70 10.09 4.10
C ARG A 64 12.47 9.21 4.24
N SER A 65 12.04 8.98 5.47
CA SER A 65 10.81 8.25 5.77
C SER A 65 9.57 9.04 5.35
N LYS A 66 8.39 8.41 5.35
CA LYS A 66 7.11 9.11 5.18
C LYS A 66 7.03 10.27 6.20
N PRO A 67 6.56 11.47 5.82
CA PRO A 67 5.74 11.79 4.64
C PRO A 67 6.53 12.16 3.37
N TYR A 68 7.83 11.89 3.30
CA TYR A 68 8.59 12.08 2.06
C TYR A 68 8.29 10.96 1.03
N PRO A 69 8.37 11.25 -0.28
CA PRO A 69 7.95 10.32 -1.33
C PRO A 69 8.95 9.17 -1.59
N ASP A 70 10.13 9.24 -0.98
CA ASP A 70 11.30 8.42 -1.30
C ASP A 70 10.98 6.91 -1.35
N ILE A 71 10.16 6.41 -0.42
CA ILE A 71 9.80 4.99 -0.36
C ILE A 71 8.95 4.53 -1.55
N PHE A 72 8.02 5.36 -2.03
CA PHE A 72 7.20 5.01 -3.20
C PHE A 72 8.00 5.13 -4.50
N LEU A 73 8.86 6.14 -4.61
CA LEU A 73 9.76 6.28 -5.77
C LEU A 73 10.77 5.12 -5.85
N ALA A 74 11.28 4.65 -4.70
CA ALA A 74 12.12 3.47 -4.62
C ALA A 74 11.36 2.20 -5.05
N ALA A 75 10.11 2.02 -4.61
CA ALA A 75 9.27 0.90 -5.03
C ALA A 75 9.03 0.88 -6.55
N LEU A 76 8.67 2.02 -7.15
CA LEU A 76 8.49 2.16 -8.60
C LEU A 76 9.76 1.81 -9.39
N LYS A 77 10.92 2.25 -8.90
CA LYS A 77 12.23 1.90 -9.48
C LYS A 77 12.49 0.40 -9.42
N LEU A 78 12.19 -0.27 -8.30
CA LEU A 78 12.35 -1.72 -8.14
C LEU A 78 11.41 -2.52 -9.05
N LEU A 79 10.18 -2.03 -9.25
CA LEU A 79 9.22 -2.56 -10.21
C LEU A 79 9.64 -2.34 -11.68
N LYS A 80 10.75 -1.63 -11.93
CA LYS A 80 11.22 -1.22 -13.27
C LYS A 80 10.17 -0.38 -14.01
N TYR A 81 9.33 0.33 -13.27
CA TYR A 81 8.29 1.23 -13.78
C TYR A 81 8.34 2.56 -13.02
N PRO A 82 9.32 3.44 -13.32
CA PRO A 82 9.55 4.67 -12.56
C PRO A 82 8.47 5.75 -12.76
N SER A 83 7.47 5.52 -13.63
CA SER A 83 6.38 6.45 -13.90
C SER A 83 5.26 6.29 -12.87
N THR A 84 4.58 7.39 -12.57
CA THR A 84 3.48 7.45 -11.58
C THR A 84 2.09 7.39 -12.21
N ASP A 85 2.01 7.39 -13.54
CA ASP A 85 0.76 7.43 -14.32
C ASP A 85 -0.08 6.14 -14.23
N ARG A 86 0.51 5.02 -13.79
CA ARG A 86 -0.17 3.72 -13.65
C ARG A 86 0.11 3.05 -12.31
N ALA A 87 0.24 3.85 -11.26
CA ALA A 87 0.45 3.34 -9.92
C ALA A 87 -0.52 3.99 -8.95
N VAL A 88 -1.01 3.20 -8.00
CA VAL A 88 -1.86 3.64 -6.90
C VAL A 88 -1.25 3.17 -5.59
N VAL A 89 -1.30 4.04 -4.58
CA VAL A 89 -0.91 3.69 -3.21
C VAL A 89 -2.16 3.23 -2.45
N VAL A 90 -2.02 2.16 -1.66
CA VAL A 90 -2.98 1.81 -0.61
C VAL A 90 -2.27 2.02 0.72
N GLY A 91 -2.87 2.82 1.60
CA GLY A 91 -2.29 3.16 2.90
C GLY A 91 -3.36 3.44 3.95
N ASP A 92 -2.98 3.34 5.21
CA ASP A 92 -3.89 3.46 6.36
C ASP A 92 -3.56 4.67 7.24
N THR A 93 -2.48 5.39 6.92
CA THR A 93 -2.02 6.53 7.72
C THR A 93 -2.02 7.86 6.96
N PRO A 94 -2.11 9.00 7.67
CA PRO A 94 -1.90 10.33 7.09
C PRO A 94 -0.54 10.49 6.40
N TRP A 95 0.49 9.79 6.90
CA TRP A 95 1.84 9.86 6.34
C TRP A 95 1.94 9.15 4.99
N ASP A 96 1.20 8.06 4.80
CA ASP A 96 1.07 7.42 3.48
C ASP A 96 0.48 8.38 2.47
N ALA A 97 -0.61 9.06 2.86
CA ALA A 97 -1.29 10.03 2.01
C ALA A 97 -0.38 11.18 1.61
N GLN A 98 0.30 11.79 2.58
CA GLN A 98 1.22 12.89 2.31
C GLN A 98 2.41 12.45 1.43
N ALA A 99 2.96 11.25 1.67
CA ALA A 99 4.04 10.72 0.85
C ALA A 99 3.59 10.38 -0.58
N ALA A 100 2.38 9.84 -0.76
CA ALA A 100 1.82 9.53 -2.07
C ALA A 100 1.56 10.82 -2.87
N LEU A 101 0.97 11.83 -2.22
CA LEU A 101 0.76 13.15 -2.83
C LEU A 101 2.08 13.81 -3.22
N ALA A 102 3.10 13.76 -2.37
CA ALA A 102 4.44 14.27 -2.68
C ALA A 102 5.07 13.53 -3.87
N ALA A 103 4.72 12.25 -4.08
CA ALA A 103 5.12 11.46 -5.24
C ALA A 103 4.19 11.64 -6.46
N LYS A 104 3.13 12.45 -6.37
CA LYS A 104 2.07 12.59 -7.39
C LYS A 104 1.38 11.28 -7.74
N LEU A 105 1.19 10.42 -6.73
CA LEU A 105 0.46 9.16 -6.84
C LEU A 105 -0.96 9.32 -6.28
N PRO A 106 -1.98 8.77 -6.95
CA PRO A 106 -3.29 8.59 -6.33
C PRO A 106 -3.16 7.66 -5.12
N ILE A 107 -3.96 7.93 -4.07
CA ILE A 107 -3.97 7.10 -2.87
C ILE A 107 -5.39 6.72 -2.44
N ILE A 108 -5.54 5.43 -2.15
CA ILE A 108 -6.67 4.82 -1.47
C ILE A 108 -6.32 4.72 0.02
N GLY A 109 -7.19 5.28 0.86
CA GLY A 109 -7.13 5.13 2.32
C GLY A 109 -7.91 3.91 2.81
N VAL A 110 -7.41 3.23 3.84
CA VAL A 110 -8.18 2.21 4.58
C VAL A 110 -8.21 2.53 6.07
N LEU A 111 -9.35 2.34 6.74
CA LEU A 111 -9.53 2.73 8.15
C LEU A 111 -8.97 1.71 9.16
N CYS A 112 -8.31 0.65 8.68
CA CYS A 112 -7.70 -0.39 9.50
C CYS A 112 -6.54 0.11 10.40
N GLY A 113 -5.97 1.29 10.11
CA GLY A 113 -4.80 1.85 10.80
C GLY A 113 -5.08 2.66 12.07
N GLY A 114 -6.34 2.78 12.48
CA GLY A 114 -6.73 3.54 13.67
C GLY A 114 -6.86 5.06 13.46
N PHE A 115 -6.79 5.53 12.21
CA PHE A 115 -7.08 6.92 11.85
C PHE A 115 -8.49 7.07 11.30
N ASP A 116 -9.14 8.19 11.63
CA ASP A 116 -10.47 8.47 11.14
C ASP A 116 -10.50 8.90 9.66
N ARG A 117 -11.68 8.79 9.06
CA ARG A 117 -11.94 9.10 7.65
C ARG A 117 -11.70 10.58 7.33
N GLU A 118 -11.97 11.48 8.27
CA GLU A 118 -11.83 12.91 8.03
C GLU A 118 -10.35 13.28 7.90
N LEU A 119 -9.51 12.74 8.78
CA LEU A 119 -8.07 12.95 8.76
C LEU A 119 -7.42 12.35 7.52
N LEU A 120 -7.78 11.12 7.13
CA LEU A 120 -7.27 10.52 5.88
C LEU A 120 -7.67 11.35 4.65
N ARG A 121 -8.92 11.84 4.60
CA ARG A 121 -9.38 12.70 3.51
C ARG A 121 -8.63 14.03 3.47
N LYS A 122 -8.46 14.70 4.62
CA LYS A 122 -7.68 15.94 4.73
C LYS A 122 -6.21 15.75 4.34
N SER A 123 -5.69 14.53 4.52
CA SER A 123 -4.28 14.19 4.21
C SER A 123 -4.03 13.83 2.75
N GLY A 124 -5.09 13.61 1.94
CA GLY A 124 -4.96 13.34 0.51
C GLY A 124 -5.68 12.11 -0.04
N CYS A 125 -6.29 11.28 0.81
CA CYS A 125 -7.00 10.09 0.33
C CYS A 125 -8.29 10.47 -0.39
N ALA A 126 -8.32 10.27 -1.70
CA ALA A 126 -9.49 10.53 -2.54
C ALA A 126 -10.57 9.46 -2.36
N TRP A 127 -10.15 8.19 -2.28
CA TRP A 127 -11.00 7.03 -1.96
C TRP A 127 -10.65 6.50 -0.59
N ILE A 128 -11.65 6.16 0.23
CA ILE A 128 -11.43 5.67 1.59
C ILE A 128 -12.41 4.54 1.89
N TYR A 129 -11.89 3.39 2.30
CA TYR A 129 -12.66 2.20 2.64
C TYR A 129 -12.54 1.90 4.13
N ARG A 130 -13.57 1.29 4.71
CA ARG A 130 -13.58 0.83 6.12
C ARG A 130 -12.53 -0.23 6.34
N ASP A 131 -12.41 -1.17 5.41
CA ASP A 131 -11.53 -2.33 5.53
C ASP A 131 -11.10 -2.85 4.15
N ILE A 132 -10.27 -3.90 4.15
CA ILE A 132 -9.74 -4.51 2.92
C ILE A 132 -10.83 -5.27 2.15
N ILE A 133 -11.87 -5.78 2.83
CA ILE A 133 -12.98 -6.48 2.18
C ILE A 133 -13.76 -5.49 1.32
N GLU A 134 -14.15 -4.34 1.88
CA GLU A 134 -14.88 -3.30 1.15
C GLU A 134 -14.08 -2.78 -0.06
N LEU A 135 -12.75 -2.60 0.10
CA LEU A 135 -11.87 -2.27 -1.02
C LEU A 135 -11.84 -3.37 -2.10
N THR A 136 -11.84 -4.65 -1.68
CA THR A 136 -11.83 -5.78 -2.63
C THR A 136 -13.14 -5.86 -3.40
N GLU A 137 -14.27 -5.62 -2.75
CA GLU A 137 -15.60 -5.59 -3.36
C GLU A 137 -15.75 -4.46 -4.40
N ASP A 138 -15.15 -3.30 -4.12
CA ASP A 138 -15.20 -2.12 -5.01
C ASP A 138 -14.01 -2.00 -5.97
N TYR A 139 -13.13 -3.01 -6.00
CA TYR A 139 -11.84 -2.96 -6.70
C TYR A 139 -11.96 -2.56 -8.18
N ASP A 140 -12.90 -3.17 -8.91
CA ASP A 140 -13.07 -2.91 -10.34
C ASP A 140 -13.61 -1.49 -10.60
N GLN A 141 -14.37 -0.91 -9.66
CA GLN A 141 -14.89 0.45 -9.80
C GLN A 141 -13.81 1.48 -9.46
N VAL A 142 -13.12 1.33 -8.33
CA VAL A 142 -12.10 2.29 -7.89
C VAL A 142 -10.92 2.36 -8.86
N THR A 143 -10.52 1.23 -9.43
CA THR A 143 -9.42 1.19 -10.41
C THR A 143 -9.79 1.87 -11.72
N LYS A 144 -11.03 1.74 -12.19
CA LYS A 144 -11.53 2.50 -13.36
C LYS A 144 -11.52 4.00 -13.09
N ASP A 145 -12.02 4.41 -11.92
CA ASP A 145 -12.05 5.83 -11.52
C ASP A 145 -10.64 6.43 -11.45
N ILE A 146 -9.68 5.70 -10.88
CA ILE A 146 -8.28 6.14 -10.76
C ILE A 146 -7.62 6.28 -12.13
N LEU A 147 -7.72 5.23 -12.95
CA LEU A 147 -7.01 5.16 -14.23
C LEU A 147 -7.72 5.96 -15.33
N LYS A 148 -8.92 6.49 -15.07
CA LYS A 148 -9.79 7.17 -16.04
C LYS A 148 -9.99 6.33 -17.31
N ILE A 149 -10.10 5.03 -17.13
CA ILE A 149 -10.36 4.09 -18.22
C ILE A 149 -11.88 3.99 -18.37
N GLU A 150 -12.39 4.50 -19.50
CA GLU A 150 -13.78 4.30 -19.95
C GLU A 150 -14.04 2.85 -20.36
#